data_AF-A0AAD6SPX5-F1
#
_entry.id   AF-A0AAD6SPX5-F1
#
_cell.length_a   1.000
_cell.length_b   1.000
_cell.length_c   1.000
_cell.angle_alpha   90.00
_cell.angle_beta   90.00
_cell.angle_gamma   90.00
#
_symmetry.space_group_name_H-M   'P 1'
#
loop_
_entity.id
_entity.type
_entity.pdbx_description
1 polymer ?
#
loop_
_entity_poly.entity_id
_entity_poly.type
_entity_poly.pdbx_seq_one_letter_code
_entity_poly.pdbx_strand_id
1 'polypeptide(L)'
;WNLQWLEQVVLVFDDSRTMERLKGLVARKDRAMSKTELLELTLRYGMPFKLFMEVAEACDDQDEEAGKSLTMCALYEPGYMDPPVAWSGRASAKLVYYGSLHWLLERPHAIAFLYAGGLLKFIAETFRPDLIYRLAQGPSLQTSQYNQGESRKLPITGRKGFFVAERVSGHEIEVLIGSIPGPHVGAEKSLWPHPSLLEKGSPHWR
;
A
#
# COMPACT_ATOMS: atom_id res chain seq x y z
N TRP A 1 5.16 17.39 2.34
CA TRP A 1 3.85 16.79 2.67
C TRP A 1 2.75 17.79 2.36
N ASN A 2 1.69 17.34 1.71
CA ASN A 2 0.43 18.06 1.56
C ASN A 2 -0.27 18.10 2.92
N LEU A 3 -0.33 19.28 3.53
CA LEU A 3 -0.85 19.46 4.89
C LEU A 3 -2.37 19.30 4.94
N GLN A 4 -3.08 19.79 3.92
CA GLN A 4 -4.55 19.67 3.82
C GLN A 4 -4.97 18.21 3.81
N TRP A 5 -4.32 17.40 2.97
CA TRP A 5 -4.56 15.96 2.96
C TRP A 5 -4.23 15.29 4.30
N LEU A 6 -3.12 15.67 4.94
CA LEU A 6 -2.72 15.10 6.23
C LEU A 6 -3.72 15.42 7.35
N GLU A 7 -4.41 16.55 7.30
CA GLU A 7 -5.45 16.89 8.27
C GLU A 7 -6.65 15.95 8.16
N GLN A 8 -7.02 15.58 6.93
CA GLN A 8 -8.19 14.76 6.60
C GLN A 8 -7.99 13.25 6.83
N VAL A 9 -6.76 12.74 6.69
CA VAL A 9 -6.52 11.28 6.82
C VAL A 9 -6.50 10.80 8.27
N VAL A 10 -7.13 9.67 8.57
CA VAL A 10 -6.96 8.99 9.86
C VAL A 10 -6.00 7.82 9.71
N LEU A 11 -4.91 7.85 10.48
CA LEU A 11 -3.94 6.75 10.58
C LEU A 11 -4.50 5.65 11.49
N VAL A 12 -4.59 4.43 10.98
CA VAL A 12 -5.12 3.26 11.70
C VAL A 12 -4.15 2.09 11.58
N PHE A 13 -3.92 1.41 12.70
CA PHE A 13 -3.14 0.17 12.76
C PHE A 13 -4.09 -1.01 12.92
N ASP A 14 -3.90 -2.05 12.11
CA ASP A 14 -4.72 -3.28 12.22
C ASP A 14 -4.30 -4.14 13.43
N ASP A 15 -3.02 -4.10 13.84
CA ASP A 15 -2.49 -4.85 14.97
C ASP A 15 -2.19 -3.93 16.18
N SER A 16 -2.64 -4.39 17.34
CA SER A 16 -2.31 -3.86 18.66
C SER A 16 -0.80 -3.69 18.89
N ARG A 17 0.03 -4.64 18.43
CA ARG A 17 1.47 -4.64 18.69
C ARG A 17 2.18 -3.53 17.93
N THR A 18 1.82 -3.30 16.67
CA THR A 18 2.36 -2.19 15.87
C THR A 18 2.06 -0.85 16.55
N MET A 19 0.84 -0.70 17.08
CA MET A 19 0.46 0.47 17.87
C MET A 19 1.25 0.59 19.18
N GLU A 20 1.49 -0.50 19.91
CA GLU A 20 2.34 -0.50 21.12
C GLU A 20 3.80 -0.13 20.81
N ARG A 21 4.37 -0.66 19.72
CA ARG A 21 5.71 -0.30 19.25
C ARG A 21 5.79 1.19 18.95
N LEU A 22 4.80 1.74 18.24
CA LEU A 22 4.74 3.18 17.96
C LEU A 22 4.64 3.98 19.26
N LYS A 23 3.75 3.62 20.18
CA LYS A 23 3.64 4.27 21.50
C LYS A 23 4.95 4.25 22.25
N GLY A 24 5.68 3.13 22.25
CA GLY A 24 6.99 3.01 22.87
C GLY A 24 8.05 3.93 22.25
N LEU A 25 8.02 4.12 20.92
CA LEU A 25 8.90 5.06 20.23
C LEU A 25 8.53 6.52 20.53
N VAL A 26 7.24 6.83 20.60
CA VAL A 26 6.72 8.17 20.90
C VAL A 26 6.97 8.54 22.36
N ALA A 27 6.82 7.60 23.31
CA ALA A 27 7.07 7.84 24.73
C ALA A 27 8.53 8.22 25.06
N ARG A 28 9.47 7.92 24.15
CA ARG A 28 10.87 8.34 24.25
C ARG A 28 11.10 9.77 23.75
N LYS A 29 10.06 10.47 23.31
CA LYS A 29 10.13 11.86 22.88
C LYS A 29 9.62 12.75 24.01
N ASP A 30 10.35 13.81 24.31
CA ASP A 30 10.00 14.77 25.36
C ASP A 30 8.87 15.75 24.95
N ARG A 31 8.22 15.51 23.81
CA ARG A 31 7.13 16.35 23.29
C ARG A 31 6.09 15.55 22.53
N ALA A 32 4.90 16.13 22.41
CA ALA A 32 3.88 15.66 21.48
C ALA A 32 4.43 15.68 20.04
N MET A 33 4.18 14.59 19.32
CA MET A 33 4.53 14.47 17.89
C MET A 33 3.35 14.93 17.03
N SER A 34 3.66 15.64 15.95
CA SER A 34 2.66 15.96 14.93
C SER A 34 2.25 14.70 14.17
N LYS A 35 1.10 14.77 13.50
CA LYS A 35 0.58 13.67 12.67
C LYS A 35 1.56 13.29 11.53
N THR A 36 2.22 14.29 10.96
CA THR A 36 3.28 14.11 9.95
C THR A 36 4.46 13.35 10.53
N GLU A 37 4.94 13.73 11.72
CA GLU A 37 6.06 13.05 12.37
C GLU A 37 5.70 11.61 12.73
N LEU A 38 4.46 11.35 13.15
CA LEU A 38 3.95 9.99 13.40
C LEU A 38 3.93 9.16 12.11
N LEU A 39 3.48 9.72 11.00
CA LEU A 39 3.46 9.05 9.70
C LEU A 39 4.87 8.75 9.21
N GLU A 40 5.78 9.73 9.27
CA GLU A 40 7.19 9.56 8.90
C GLU A 40 7.87 8.50 9.76
N LEU A 41 7.60 8.49 11.07
CA LEU A 41 8.14 7.49 11.99
C LEU A 41 7.63 6.09 11.62
N THR A 42 6.33 5.96 11.35
CA THR A 42 5.69 4.71 10.96
C THR A 42 6.30 4.16 9.66
N LEU A 43 6.44 5.02 8.64
CA LEU A 43 7.09 4.68 7.38
C LEU A 43 8.56 4.31 7.59
N ARG A 44 9.32 5.11 8.34
CA ARG A 44 10.75 4.87 8.58
C ARG A 44 11.01 3.51 9.20
N TYR A 45 10.17 3.08 10.14
CA TYR A 45 10.29 1.77 10.78
C TYR A 45 9.58 0.65 10.02
N GLY A 46 9.01 0.93 8.85
CA GLY A 46 8.31 -0.04 8.01
C GLY A 46 7.13 -0.70 8.71
N MET A 47 6.46 0.03 9.60
CA MET A 47 5.30 -0.46 10.32
C MET A 47 4.08 -0.50 9.38
N PRO A 48 3.30 -1.59 9.35
CA PRO A 48 2.09 -1.65 8.53
C PRO A 48 0.98 -0.77 9.10
N PHE A 49 0.30 -0.01 8.24
CA PHE A 49 -0.84 0.83 8.62
C PHE A 49 -1.83 1.03 7.47
N LYS A 50 -2.95 1.66 7.77
CA LYS A 50 -3.94 2.12 6.80
C LYS A 50 -4.25 3.59 7.01
N LEU A 51 -4.50 4.30 5.91
CA LEU A 51 -5.04 5.65 5.93
C LEU A 51 -6.51 5.60 5.55
N PHE A 52 -7.35 6.26 6.33
CA PHE A 52 -8.77 6.42 6.08
C PHE A 52 -9.09 7.87 5.79
N MET A 53 -10.06 8.14 4.91
CA MET A 53 -10.52 9.50 4.60
C MET A 53 -12.04 9.56 4.70
N GLU A 54 -12.56 10.71 5.10
CA GLU A 54 -14.00 10.92 5.21
C GLU A 54 -14.62 11.11 3.81
N VAL A 55 -15.82 10.54 3.59
CA VAL A 55 -16.50 10.53 2.29
C VAL A 55 -16.88 11.93 1.82
N ALA A 56 -17.21 12.84 2.74
CA ALA A 56 -17.58 14.22 2.39
C ALA A 56 -16.40 15.02 1.79
N GLU A 57 -15.18 14.71 2.21
CA GLU A 57 -13.96 15.45 1.83
C GLU A 57 -13.35 14.94 0.52
N ALA A 58 -13.66 13.71 0.10
CA ALA A 58 -13.21 13.16 -1.17
C ALA A 58 -13.98 13.73 -2.40
N CYS A 59 -15.06 14.47 -2.15
CA CYS A 59 -15.90 15.05 -3.21
C CYS A 59 -15.42 16.44 -3.69
N ASP A 60 -14.51 17.10 -2.98
CA ASP A 60 -14.18 18.52 -3.23
C ASP A 60 -12.97 18.75 -4.15
N ASP A 61 -12.11 17.73 -4.35
CA ASP A 61 -10.98 17.83 -5.28
C ASP A 61 -11.43 17.43 -6.71
N GLN A 62 -12.27 18.27 -7.31
CA GLN A 62 -12.56 18.24 -8.74
C GLN A 62 -11.42 18.87 -9.51
N ASP A 63 -10.57 18.03 -10.12
CA ASP A 63 -9.90 18.39 -11.37
C ASP A 63 -10.56 17.61 -12.52
N GLU A 64 -11.26 18.35 -13.38
CA GLU A 64 -11.90 17.88 -14.62
C GLU A 64 -10.90 17.47 -15.73
N GLU A 65 -9.59 17.48 -15.49
CA GLU A 65 -8.56 17.36 -16.54
C GLU A 65 -7.65 16.12 -16.49
N ALA A 66 -8.01 15.06 -15.77
CA ALA A 66 -7.33 13.78 -15.92
C ALA A 66 -7.89 13.03 -17.14
N GLY A 67 -7.31 13.30 -18.32
CA GLY A 67 -7.55 12.55 -19.55
C GLY A 67 -7.58 11.05 -19.24
N LYS A 68 -8.77 10.45 -19.39
CA LYS A 68 -9.03 9.03 -19.14
C LYS A 68 -8.14 8.20 -20.05
N SER A 69 -6.98 7.79 -19.55
CA SER A 69 -6.27 6.68 -20.16
C SER A 69 -7.13 5.44 -19.97
N LEU A 70 -7.85 5.05 -21.02
CA LEU A 70 -8.72 3.86 -21.08
C LEU A 70 -8.01 2.60 -20.56
N THR A 71 -6.68 2.55 -20.68
CA THR A 71 -5.82 1.47 -20.18
C THR A 71 -5.83 1.36 -18.66
N MET A 72 -5.99 2.47 -17.92
CA MET A 72 -6.06 2.45 -16.46
C MET A 72 -7.45 2.06 -15.94
N CYS A 73 -8.54 2.40 -16.65
CA CYS A 73 -9.90 2.00 -16.25
C CYS A 73 -10.04 0.46 -16.14
N ALA A 74 -9.41 -0.30 -17.05
CA ALA A 74 -9.45 -1.75 -17.06
C ALA A 74 -8.78 -2.39 -15.83
N LEU A 75 -7.80 -1.72 -15.21
CA LEU A 75 -7.06 -2.23 -14.04
C LEU A 75 -7.88 -2.21 -12.76
N TYR A 76 -8.97 -1.45 -12.75
CA TYR A 76 -9.87 -1.30 -11.61
C TYR A 76 -11.25 -1.90 -11.89
N GLU A 77 -11.39 -2.68 -12.97
CA GLU A 77 -12.58 -3.50 -13.17
C GLU A 77 -12.64 -4.58 -12.08
N PRO A 78 -13.83 -4.80 -11.48
CA PRO A 78 -13.99 -5.87 -10.49
C PRO A 78 -13.55 -7.23 -11.05
N GLY A 79 -12.54 -7.83 -10.42
CA GLY A 79 -11.98 -9.12 -10.85
C GLY A 79 -10.78 -9.04 -11.78
N TYR A 80 -10.27 -7.84 -12.08
CA TYR A 80 -8.97 -7.69 -12.74
C TYR A 80 -7.87 -8.38 -11.92
N MET A 81 -7.04 -9.18 -12.59
CA MET A 81 -5.86 -9.81 -12.02
C MET A 81 -4.69 -9.60 -12.97
N ASP A 82 -3.54 -9.30 -12.39
CA ASP A 82 -2.31 -9.23 -13.17
C ASP A 82 -1.97 -10.61 -13.75
N PRO A 83 -1.35 -10.64 -14.94
CA PRO A 83 -0.85 -11.89 -15.46
C PRO A 83 0.23 -12.43 -14.51
N PRO A 84 0.14 -13.69 -14.05
CA PRO A 84 1.14 -14.27 -13.18
C PRO A 84 2.49 -14.33 -13.89
N VAL A 85 3.59 -14.24 -13.13
CA VAL A 85 4.94 -14.39 -13.68
C VAL A 85 5.11 -15.82 -14.19
N ALA A 86 5.03 -15.99 -15.50
CA ALA A 86 5.15 -17.31 -16.12
C ALA A 86 6.59 -17.84 -16.08
N TRP A 87 6.75 -19.11 -15.70
CA TRP A 87 8.07 -19.76 -15.71
C TRP A 87 8.46 -20.16 -17.13
N SER A 88 9.44 -19.47 -17.71
CA SER A 88 10.04 -19.80 -19.02
C SER A 88 11.56 -20.04 -18.92
N GLY A 89 12.07 -20.23 -17.71
CA GLY A 89 13.51 -20.33 -17.39
C GLY A 89 13.97 -19.19 -16.48
N ARG A 90 15.09 -19.37 -15.75
CA ARG A 90 15.51 -18.44 -14.68
C ARG A 90 15.81 -17.02 -15.17
N ALA A 91 16.48 -16.88 -16.31
CA ALA A 91 16.82 -15.56 -16.88
C ALA A 91 15.56 -14.84 -17.38
N SER A 92 14.71 -15.55 -18.12
CA SER A 92 13.45 -15.03 -18.66
C SER A 92 12.45 -14.66 -17.57
N ALA A 93 12.30 -15.50 -16.54
CA ALA A 93 11.42 -15.22 -15.40
C ALA A 93 11.82 -13.97 -14.63
N LYS A 94 13.13 -13.71 -14.46
CA LYS A 94 13.61 -12.46 -13.86
C LYS A 94 13.26 -11.24 -14.70
N LEU A 95 13.44 -11.32 -16.02
CA LEU A 95 13.10 -10.23 -16.94
C LEU A 95 11.60 -9.92 -16.90
N VAL A 96 10.76 -10.96 -16.97
CA VAL A 96 9.30 -10.84 -16.87
C VAL A 96 8.91 -10.24 -15.53
N TYR A 97 9.49 -10.72 -14.43
CA TYR A 97 9.27 -10.15 -13.10
C TYR A 97 9.60 -8.65 -13.03
N TYR A 98 10.78 -8.22 -13.51
CA TYR A 98 11.13 -6.80 -13.48
C TYR A 98 10.18 -5.94 -14.34
N GLY A 99 9.71 -6.46 -15.47
CA GLY A 99 8.69 -5.81 -16.28
C GLY A 99 7.36 -5.65 -15.53
N SER A 100 6.84 -6.73 -14.96
CA SER A 100 5.62 -6.73 -14.14
C SER A 100 5.75 -5.82 -12.91
N LEU A 101 6.89 -5.86 -12.23
CA LEU A 101 7.20 -5.05 -11.07
C LEU A 101 7.19 -3.56 -11.41
N HIS A 102 7.86 -3.17 -12.50
CA HIS A 102 7.89 -1.78 -12.94
C HIS A 102 6.48 -1.29 -13.23
N TRP A 103 5.73 -2.07 -13.99
CA TRP A 103 4.36 -1.72 -14.39
C TRP A 103 3.41 -1.63 -13.18
N LEU A 104 3.53 -2.55 -12.21
CA LEU A 104 2.79 -2.50 -10.96
C LEU A 104 3.09 -1.24 -10.15
N LEU A 105 4.37 -0.87 -10.03
CA LEU A 105 4.78 0.30 -9.24
C LEU A 105 4.58 1.65 -9.97
N GLU A 106 4.26 1.64 -11.27
CA GLU A 106 3.83 2.84 -12.01
C GLU A 106 2.40 3.26 -11.68
N ARG A 107 1.58 2.33 -11.19
CA ARG A 107 0.17 2.58 -10.88
C ARG A 107 0.00 3.67 -9.82
N PRO A 108 -1.06 4.48 -9.90
CA PRO A 108 -1.29 5.53 -8.92
C PRO A 108 -1.42 5.03 -7.47
N HIS A 109 -2.07 3.88 -7.25
CA HIS A 109 -2.25 3.29 -5.92
C HIS A 109 -1.00 2.57 -5.38
N ALA A 110 0.12 2.49 -6.13
CA ALA A 110 1.33 1.79 -5.71
C ALA A 110 1.93 2.35 -4.39
N ILE A 111 1.56 3.58 -4.00
CA ILE A 111 1.88 4.13 -2.68
C ILE A 111 1.35 3.28 -1.52
N ALA A 112 0.32 2.45 -1.73
CA ALA A 112 -0.16 1.50 -0.72
C ALA A 112 0.87 0.42 -0.34
N PHE A 113 1.84 0.09 -1.20
CA PHE A 113 2.93 -0.81 -0.81
C PHE A 113 3.80 -0.20 0.29
N LEU A 114 3.87 1.15 0.39
CA LEU A 114 4.53 1.81 1.50
C LEU A 114 3.75 1.63 2.81
N TYR A 115 2.41 1.65 2.75
CA TYR A 115 1.53 1.45 3.91
C TYR A 115 1.56 0.01 4.41
N ALA A 116 1.73 -0.94 3.49
CA ALA A 116 1.83 -2.35 3.80
C ALA A 116 3.07 -2.68 4.66
N GLY A 117 4.07 -1.79 4.67
CA GLY A 117 5.24 -1.92 5.54
C GLY A 117 6.13 -3.11 5.17
N GLY A 118 7.05 -3.44 6.08
CA GLY A 118 7.92 -4.60 6.01
C GLY A 118 8.60 -4.80 4.65
N LEU A 119 8.51 -6.02 4.13
CA LEU A 119 9.13 -6.41 2.87
C LEU A 119 8.51 -5.70 1.67
N LEU A 120 7.19 -5.47 1.67
CA LEU A 120 6.48 -4.86 0.54
C LEU A 120 6.93 -3.41 0.36
N LYS A 121 7.03 -2.68 1.47
CA LYS A 121 7.64 -1.34 1.48
C LYS A 121 9.09 -1.39 1.01
N PHE A 122 9.89 -2.32 1.52
CA PHE A 122 11.29 -2.43 1.15
C PHE A 122 11.47 -2.63 -0.37
N ILE A 123 10.70 -3.54 -0.98
CA ILE A 123 10.74 -3.77 -2.43
C ILE A 123 10.29 -2.50 -3.17
N ALA A 124 9.16 -1.91 -2.79
CA ALA A 124 8.64 -0.71 -3.44
C ALA A 124 9.64 0.47 -3.39
N GLU A 125 10.25 0.74 -2.24
CA GLU A 125 11.27 1.79 -2.08
C GLU A 125 12.55 1.50 -2.87
N THR A 126 12.94 0.22 -2.96
CA THR A 126 14.15 -0.19 -3.69
C THR A 126 14.02 0.06 -5.18
N PHE A 127 12.86 -0.26 -5.76
CA PHE A 127 12.65 -0.16 -7.21
C PHE A 127 12.02 1.15 -7.65
N ARG A 128 11.29 1.83 -6.76
CA ARG A 128 10.62 3.11 -7.02
C ARG A 128 10.70 4.04 -5.81
N PRO A 129 11.89 4.61 -5.54
CA PRO A 129 12.09 5.52 -4.42
C PRO A 129 11.25 6.80 -4.53
N ASP A 130 10.75 7.14 -5.71
CA ASP A 130 9.88 8.30 -5.92
C ASP A 130 8.48 8.16 -5.29
N LEU A 131 8.05 6.95 -4.93
CA LEU A 131 6.74 6.69 -4.33
C LEU A 131 6.53 7.46 -3.02
N ILE A 132 7.60 7.72 -2.25
CA ILE A 132 7.48 8.52 -1.02
C ILE A 132 7.07 9.97 -1.31
N TYR A 133 7.54 10.53 -2.42
CA TYR A 133 7.17 11.88 -2.83
C TYR A 133 5.73 11.91 -3.35
N ARG A 134 5.29 10.86 -4.06
CA ARG A 134 3.88 10.72 -4.48
C ARG A 134 2.96 10.63 -3.26
N LEU A 135 3.32 9.79 -2.29
CA LEU A 135 2.62 9.68 -1.03
C LEU A 135 2.52 11.05 -0.33
N ALA A 136 3.60 11.82 -0.33
CA ALA A 136 3.59 13.13 0.28
C ALA A 136 2.66 14.15 -0.41
N GLN A 137 2.18 13.89 -1.64
CA GLN A 137 1.21 14.75 -2.33
C GLN A 137 -0.24 14.44 -1.96
N GLY A 138 -0.54 13.22 -1.53
CA GLY A 138 -1.90 12.80 -1.20
C GLY A 138 -2.26 11.40 -1.69
N PRO A 139 -3.55 11.04 -1.62
CA PRO A 139 -4.06 9.81 -2.18
C PRO A 139 -4.07 9.93 -3.71
N SER A 140 -4.10 8.81 -4.40
CA SER A 140 -4.29 8.82 -5.84
C SER A 140 -5.72 9.21 -6.20
N LEU A 141 -5.86 10.01 -7.26
CA LEU A 141 -7.14 10.48 -7.81
C LEU A 141 -8.08 9.32 -8.20
N GLN A 142 -7.52 8.18 -8.57
CA GLN A 142 -8.30 7.01 -8.98
C GLN A 142 -8.94 6.32 -7.77
N THR A 143 -8.22 6.23 -6.65
CA THR A 143 -8.78 5.58 -5.46
C THR A 143 -9.86 6.44 -4.80
N SER A 144 -9.74 7.77 -4.85
CA SER A 144 -10.82 8.67 -4.42
C SER A 144 -12.05 8.60 -5.32
N GLN A 145 -11.92 8.29 -6.62
CA GLN A 145 -13.02 8.16 -7.56
C GLN A 145 -13.70 6.77 -7.56
N TYR A 146 -12.94 5.68 -7.46
CA TYR A 146 -13.48 4.31 -7.56
C TYR A 146 -13.89 3.69 -6.20
N ASN A 147 -13.34 4.15 -5.07
CA ASN A 147 -13.77 3.67 -3.73
C ASN A 147 -15.00 4.39 -3.16
N GLN A 148 -15.63 5.30 -3.92
CA GLN A 148 -16.82 6.07 -3.46
C GLN A 148 -17.99 5.18 -3.00
N GLY A 149 -18.06 3.92 -3.46
CA GLY A 149 -19.07 2.95 -3.04
C GLY A 149 -18.75 2.15 -1.77
N GLU A 150 -17.50 2.14 -1.29
CA GLU A 150 -17.06 1.33 -0.15
C GLU A 150 -16.92 2.14 1.15
N SER A 151 -18.02 2.73 1.62
CA SER A 151 -18.06 3.32 2.96
C SER A 151 -17.85 2.23 4.02
N ARG A 152 -16.83 2.41 4.85
CA ARG A 152 -16.45 1.54 5.97
C ARG A 152 -16.64 2.26 7.29
N LYS A 153 -16.80 1.44 8.33
CA LYS A 153 -16.70 1.91 9.72
C LYS A 153 -15.23 2.08 10.08
N LEU A 154 -14.87 3.24 10.63
CA LEU A 154 -13.54 3.44 11.19
C LEU A 154 -13.37 2.51 12.41
N PRO A 155 -12.34 1.66 12.47
CA PRO A 155 -12.18 0.68 13.54
C PRO A 155 -12.09 1.31 14.95
N ILE A 156 -11.53 2.51 15.05
CA ILE A 156 -11.24 3.18 16.33
C ILE A 156 -12.49 3.83 16.94
N THR A 157 -13.33 4.47 16.12
CA THR A 157 -14.47 5.28 16.60
C THR A 157 -15.83 4.64 16.28
N GLY A 158 -15.86 3.62 15.43
CA GLY A 158 -17.09 3.01 14.91
C GLY A 158 -17.89 3.91 13.96
N ARG A 159 -17.41 5.15 13.69
CA ARG A 159 -18.07 6.09 12.79
C ARG A 159 -18.08 5.53 11.37
N LYS A 160 -19.23 5.65 10.70
CA LYS A 160 -19.40 5.35 9.27
C LYS A 160 -19.00 6.58 8.44
N GLY A 161 -18.82 6.39 7.14
CA GLY A 161 -18.49 7.49 6.24
C GLY A 161 -17.00 7.63 5.98
N PHE A 162 -16.20 6.57 6.19
CA PHE A 162 -14.78 6.57 5.84
C PHE A 162 -14.49 5.56 4.76
N PHE A 163 -13.55 5.84 3.87
CA PHE A 163 -12.99 4.83 2.96
C PHE A 163 -11.49 4.72 3.17
N VAL A 164 -10.91 3.60 2.74
CA VAL A 164 -9.46 3.40 2.82
C VAL A 164 -8.84 4.13 1.63
N ALA A 165 -7.88 5.01 1.92
CA ALA A 165 -7.26 5.89 0.94
C ALA A 165 -6.61 5.11 -0.21
N GLU A 166 -5.97 3.97 0.08
CA GLU A 166 -5.36 3.09 -0.92
C GLU A 166 -5.37 1.62 -0.48
N ARG A 167 -5.40 0.70 -1.44
CA ARG A 167 -5.26 -0.74 -1.18
C ARG A 167 -4.45 -1.42 -2.25
N VAL A 168 -3.86 -2.55 -1.85
CA VAL A 168 -3.25 -3.54 -2.73
C VAL A 168 -4.00 -4.84 -2.53
N SER A 169 -4.28 -5.52 -3.63
CA SER A 169 -4.87 -6.86 -3.63
C SER A 169 -3.83 -7.91 -3.23
N GLY A 170 -4.29 -9.08 -2.79
CA GLY A 170 -3.40 -10.22 -2.54
C GLY A 170 -2.62 -10.62 -3.80
N HIS A 171 -3.24 -10.50 -4.97
CA HIS A 171 -2.59 -10.81 -6.24
C HIS A 171 -1.44 -9.83 -6.56
N GLU A 172 -1.64 -8.54 -6.33
CA GLU A 172 -0.58 -7.54 -6.51
C GLU A 172 0.59 -7.76 -5.56
N ILE A 173 0.32 -8.25 -4.34
CA ILE A 173 1.36 -8.69 -3.41
C ILE A 173 2.15 -9.87 -3.99
N GLU A 174 1.48 -10.88 -4.55
CA GLU A 174 2.12 -12.03 -5.21
C GLU A 174 3.01 -11.58 -6.38
N VAL A 175 2.55 -10.63 -7.20
CA VAL A 175 3.36 -10.05 -8.28
C VAL A 175 4.56 -9.29 -7.72
N LEU A 176 4.39 -8.48 -6.68
CA LEU A 176 5.47 -7.70 -6.07
C LEU A 176 6.61 -8.60 -5.54
N ILE A 177 6.27 -9.71 -4.90
CA ILE A 177 7.27 -10.67 -4.37
C ILE A 177 7.82 -11.62 -5.45
N GLY A 178 7.31 -11.51 -6.68
CA GLY A 178 7.72 -12.33 -7.82
C GLY A 178 7.34 -13.79 -7.62
N SER A 179 6.11 -14.02 -7.16
CA SER A 179 5.53 -15.35 -6.99
C SER A 179 5.26 -15.98 -8.35
N ILE A 180 5.75 -17.21 -8.50
CA ILE A 180 5.63 -18.02 -9.71
C ILE A 180 4.81 -19.25 -9.31
N PRO A 181 3.59 -19.39 -9.84
CA PRO A 181 2.73 -20.50 -9.49
C PRO A 181 3.40 -21.83 -9.87
N GLY A 182 3.39 -22.77 -8.92
CA GLY A 182 3.90 -24.12 -9.13
C GLY A 182 2.86 -25.03 -9.79
N PRO A 183 3.27 -26.18 -10.36
CA PRO A 183 2.35 -27.18 -10.90
C PRO A 183 1.51 -27.89 -9.82
N HIS A 184 1.91 -27.77 -8.55
CA HIS A 184 1.24 -28.36 -7.40
C HIS A 184 1.13 -27.34 -6.27
N VAL A 185 0.13 -27.53 -5.39
CA VAL A 185 -0.04 -26.73 -4.17
C VAL A 185 1.24 -26.80 -3.34
N GLY A 186 1.82 -25.64 -3.01
CA GLY A 186 3.08 -25.54 -2.25
C GLY A 186 4.36 -25.71 -3.06
N ALA A 187 4.28 -25.89 -4.39
CA ALA A 187 5.44 -25.85 -5.29
C ALA A 187 5.74 -24.44 -5.84
N GLU A 188 5.12 -23.42 -5.26
CA GLU A 188 5.29 -22.02 -5.61
C GLU A 188 6.74 -21.59 -5.36
N LYS A 189 7.28 -20.85 -6.31
CA LYS A 189 8.62 -20.26 -6.19
C LYS A 189 8.45 -18.76 -6.17
N SER A 190 9.00 -18.09 -5.17
CA SER A 190 9.03 -16.63 -5.11
C SER A 190 10.46 -16.11 -5.15
N LEU A 191 10.65 -14.94 -5.75
CA LEU A 191 11.95 -14.26 -5.74
C LEU A 191 12.25 -13.65 -4.36
N TRP A 192 11.21 -13.24 -3.65
CA TRP A 192 11.27 -12.74 -2.28
C TRP A 192 10.49 -13.66 -1.34
N PRO A 193 10.87 -13.80 -0.06
CA PRO A 193 10.11 -14.60 0.88
C PRO A 193 8.69 -14.03 1.05
N HIS A 194 7.68 -14.88 1.14
CA HIS A 194 6.31 -14.41 1.33
C HIS A 194 6.18 -13.67 2.69
N PRO A 195 5.48 -12.51 2.78
CA PRO A 195 5.37 -11.73 4.01
C PRO A 195 4.89 -12.53 5.22
N SER A 196 3.94 -13.46 5.02
CA SER A 196 3.44 -14.35 6.08
C SER A 196 4.51 -15.21 6.76
N LEU A 197 5.63 -15.50 6.08
CA LEU A 197 6.77 -16.22 6.65
C LEU A 197 7.60 -15.30 7.56
N LEU A 198 7.86 -14.08 7.11
CA LEU A 198 8.60 -13.08 7.88
C LEU A 198 7.83 -12.64 9.12
N GLU A 199 6.52 -12.50 8.98
CA GLU A 199 5.62 -12.15 10.07
C GLU A 199 5.61 -13.19 11.19
N LYS A 200 5.67 -14.49 10.84
CA LYS A 200 5.74 -15.58 11.83
C LYS A 200 7.13 -15.69 12.47
N GLY A 201 8.18 -15.42 11.70
CA GLY A 201 9.57 -15.66 12.10
C GLY A 201 10.30 -14.47 12.73
N SER A 202 9.79 -13.24 12.59
CA SER A 202 10.49 -12.07 13.10
C SER A 202 9.55 -11.00 13.69
N PRO A 203 9.67 -10.69 15.00
CA PRO A 203 8.89 -9.63 15.64
C PRO A 203 9.17 -8.25 15.06
N HIS A 204 10.30 -8.07 14.36
CA HIS A 204 10.67 -6.78 13.77
C HIS A 204 9.91 -6.46 12.48
N TRP A 205 9.45 -7.49 11.76
CA TRP A 205 8.78 -7.39 10.46
C TRP A 205 7.24 -7.41 10.55
N ARG A 206 6.68 -7.45 11.78
CA ARG A 206 5.27 -7.18 12.11
C ARG A 206 5.11 -5.83 12.79
#